data_AF-A0A9N9P248-F1
#
_entry.id   AF-A0A9N9P248-F1
#
_cell.length_a   1.000
_cell.length_b   1.000
_cell.length_c   1.000
_cell.angle_alpha   90.00
_cell.angle_beta   90.00
_cell.angle_gamma   90.00
#
_symmetry.space_group_name_H-M   'P 1'
#
loop_
_entity.id
_entity.type
_entity.pdbx_description
1 polymer ?
#
loop_
_entity_poly.entity_id
_entity_poly.type
_entity_poly.pdbx_seq_one_letter_code
_entity_poly.pdbx_strand_id
1 'polypeptide(L)'
;RLILRTMSQSSSVKQGPKAKELLCIFLDLVRNYSSRGLNDCGIPKLDHWRNANAPLAASKLEALKDLIPELSDRQFSQFSLCVNHYNQVVVSDHFYQQLLGSSSNRSRLEDSSNNDSTSASEFNEMIVEDVSRHLLDFEILADNNKYIITELQRQVKSKNDVISRLNKQLEECYKMIA
;
A
#
# COMPACT_ATOMS: atom_id res chain seq x y z
N ARG A 1 19.38 36.65 43.24
CA ARG A 1 18.43 36.21 42.19
C ARG A 1 19.15 36.27 40.85
N LEU A 2 19.67 35.14 40.36
CA LEU A 2 20.33 35.03 39.06
C LEU A 2 19.35 34.35 38.09
N ILE A 3 18.98 35.05 37.03
CA ILE A 3 18.06 34.55 36.00
C ILE A 3 18.89 33.79 34.97
N LEU A 4 18.75 32.45 34.96
CA LEU A 4 19.23 31.58 33.89
C LEU A 4 18.38 31.85 32.63
N ARG A 5 19.00 32.46 31.61
CA ARG A 5 18.42 32.58 30.27
C ARG A 5 18.63 31.26 29.55
N THR A 6 17.56 30.48 29.41
CA THR A 6 17.51 29.29 28.57
C THR A 6 17.59 29.72 27.09
N MET A 7 18.63 29.28 26.40
CA MET A 7 18.71 29.34 24.94
C MET A 7 17.79 28.24 24.39
N SER A 8 16.59 28.62 23.92
CA SER A 8 15.77 27.73 23.08
C SER A 8 16.43 27.61 21.71
N GLN A 9 17.03 26.45 21.43
CA GLN A 9 17.41 26.08 20.08
C GLN A 9 16.13 25.77 19.30
N SER A 10 15.77 26.65 18.37
CA SER A 10 14.79 26.38 17.33
C SER A 10 15.38 25.37 16.35
N SER A 11 15.07 24.10 16.56
CA SER A 11 15.27 23.05 15.57
C SER A 11 14.34 23.31 14.38
N SER A 12 14.88 23.93 13.33
CA SER A 12 14.21 24.00 12.03
C SER A 12 14.07 22.58 11.49
N VAL A 13 12.86 22.02 11.61
CA VAL A 13 12.49 20.74 11.00
C VAL A 13 12.57 20.93 9.49
N LYS A 14 13.68 20.50 8.88
CA LYS A 14 13.79 20.40 7.42
C LYS A 14 12.73 19.40 6.96
N GLN A 15 11.62 19.89 6.41
CA GLN A 15 10.61 19.04 5.79
C GLN A 15 11.27 18.37 4.58
N GLY A 16 11.36 17.04 4.60
CA GLY A 16 11.83 16.26 3.45
C GLY A 16 10.91 16.42 2.24
N PRO A 17 11.36 15.97 1.05
CA PRO A 17 10.54 15.99 -0.17
C PRO A 17 9.21 15.27 0.04
N LYS A 18 8.14 15.76 -0.61
CA LYS A 18 6.81 15.13 -0.50
C LYS A 18 6.81 13.83 -1.29
N ALA A 19 6.05 12.82 -0.83
CA ALA A 19 5.96 11.51 -1.51
C ALA A 19 5.65 11.63 -3.02
N LYS A 20 4.77 12.56 -3.41
CA LYS A 20 4.38 12.79 -4.82
C LYS A 20 5.50 13.38 -5.71
N GLU A 21 6.57 13.89 -5.10
CA GLU A 21 7.75 14.46 -5.79
C GLU A 21 8.85 13.41 -6.00
N LEU A 22 8.69 12.22 -5.40
CA LEU A 22 9.64 11.11 -5.47
C LEU A 22 9.16 10.07 -6.48
N LEU A 23 10.10 9.40 -7.15
CA LEU A 23 9.80 8.29 -8.04
C LEU A 23 9.25 7.09 -7.27
N CYS A 24 8.36 6.34 -7.92
CA CYS A 24 7.90 5.09 -7.34
C CYS A 24 9.07 4.11 -7.26
N ILE A 25 9.24 3.46 -6.10
CA ILE A 25 10.34 2.54 -5.84
C ILE A 25 10.39 1.36 -6.82
N PHE A 26 9.25 1.01 -7.43
CA PHE A 26 9.13 -0.09 -8.40
C PHE A 26 9.13 0.36 -9.86
N LEU A 27 9.20 1.66 -10.15
CA LEU A 27 8.99 2.21 -11.50
C LEU A 27 9.86 1.54 -12.56
N ASP A 28 11.15 1.39 -12.27
CA ASP A 28 12.15 0.78 -13.15
C ASP A 28 12.19 -0.75 -13.04
N LEU A 29 11.54 -1.34 -12.02
CA LEU A 29 11.48 -2.78 -11.80
C LEU A 29 10.30 -3.45 -12.52
N VAL A 30 9.27 -2.69 -12.92
CA VAL A 30 8.08 -3.27 -13.56
C VAL A 30 8.43 -4.14 -14.77
N ARG A 31 9.34 -3.68 -15.64
CA ARG A 31 9.72 -4.44 -16.83
C ARG A 31 10.26 -5.82 -16.49
N ASN A 32 11.09 -5.93 -15.44
CA ASN A 32 11.75 -7.16 -15.05
C ASN A 32 10.83 -8.11 -14.27
N TYR A 33 9.82 -7.57 -13.59
CA TYR A 33 8.94 -8.33 -12.70
C TYR A 33 7.48 -8.42 -13.18
N SER A 34 7.16 -7.87 -14.36
CA SER A 34 5.82 -7.93 -14.96
C SER A 34 5.34 -9.37 -15.16
N SER A 35 6.21 -10.25 -15.65
CA SER A 35 5.94 -11.69 -15.79
C SER A 35 5.75 -12.42 -14.46
N ARG A 36 6.20 -11.80 -13.35
CA ARG A 36 6.04 -12.29 -11.98
C ARG A 36 4.91 -11.58 -11.23
N GLY A 37 4.08 -10.83 -11.94
CA GLY A 37 2.87 -10.21 -11.42
C GLY A 37 3.04 -8.77 -10.90
N LEU A 38 4.21 -8.14 -11.04
CA LEU A 38 4.37 -6.73 -10.66
C LEU A 38 3.67 -5.85 -11.70
N ASN A 39 2.71 -5.04 -11.26
CA ASN A 39 1.91 -4.23 -12.17
C ASN A 39 2.62 -2.92 -12.55
N ASP A 40 2.21 -2.33 -13.67
CA ASP A 40 2.61 -0.97 -14.05
C ASP A 40 2.21 0.06 -12.99
N CYS A 41 2.99 1.15 -12.94
CA CYS A 41 2.54 2.35 -12.24
C CYS A 41 1.22 2.82 -12.85
N GLY A 42 0.20 2.98 -12.01
CA GLY A 42 -1.12 3.41 -12.44
C GLY A 42 -1.16 4.87 -12.92
N ILE A 43 -2.36 5.32 -13.30
CA ILE A 43 -2.58 6.67 -13.82
C ILE A 43 -2.20 7.72 -12.76
N PRO A 44 -1.37 8.74 -13.10
CA PRO A 44 -0.90 9.78 -12.18
C PRO A 44 -1.98 10.59 -11.46
N LYS A 45 -3.26 10.46 -11.87
CA LYS A 45 -4.39 11.26 -11.38
C LYS A 45 -4.90 10.85 -9.99
N LEU A 46 -4.43 9.72 -9.44
CA LEU A 46 -4.71 9.36 -8.05
C LEU A 46 -3.60 9.93 -7.17
N ASP A 47 -3.86 11.08 -6.52
CA ASP A 47 -2.91 11.86 -5.70
C ASP A 47 -2.41 11.17 -4.40
N HIS A 48 -2.53 9.85 -4.31
CA HIS A 48 -2.32 9.10 -3.06
C HIS A 48 -0.97 8.39 -3.07
N TRP A 49 0.09 9.19 -3.11
CA TRP A 49 1.46 8.71 -2.96
C TRP A 49 1.78 8.52 -1.48
N ARG A 50 2.54 7.47 -1.16
CA ARG A 50 3.02 7.18 0.19
C ARG A 50 4.53 7.15 0.19
N ASN A 51 5.18 7.63 1.25
CA ASN A 51 6.63 7.52 1.36
C ASN A 51 7.00 6.05 1.56
N ALA A 52 8.02 5.57 0.83
CA ALA A 52 8.46 4.18 0.96
C ALA A 52 9.10 3.90 2.33
N ASN A 53 9.62 4.93 3.01
CA ASN A 53 10.14 4.81 4.38
C ASN A 53 9.07 4.93 5.48
N ALA A 54 7.78 5.01 5.14
CA ALA A 54 6.73 4.93 6.16
C ALA A 54 6.81 3.57 6.87
N PRO A 55 6.63 3.47 8.21
CA PRO A 55 6.98 2.25 8.96
C PRO A 55 6.43 0.94 8.38
N LEU A 56 5.15 0.92 8.02
CA LEU A 56 4.51 -0.26 7.43
C LEU A 56 5.04 -0.58 6.02
N ALA A 57 5.21 0.44 5.18
CA ALA A 57 5.75 0.29 3.84
C ALA A 57 7.21 -0.22 3.88
N ALA A 58 8.03 0.38 4.74
CA ALA A 58 9.42 -0.01 4.93
C ALA A 58 9.53 -1.47 5.35
N SER A 59 8.73 -1.91 6.34
CA SER A 59 8.70 -3.30 6.79
C SER A 59 8.38 -4.29 5.65
N LYS A 60 7.35 -4.00 4.85
CA LYS A 60 6.97 -4.85 3.71
C LYS A 60 8.01 -4.84 2.59
N LEU A 61 8.67 -3.71 2.35
CA LEU A 61 9.76 -3.60 1.38
C LEU A 61 11.02 -4.34 1.83
N GLU A 62 11.35 -4.32 3.13
CA GLU A 62 12.44 -5.12 3.70
C GLU A 62 12.20 -6.62 3.48
N ALA A 63 10.98 -7.11 3.77
CA ALA A 63 10.62 -8.52 3.54
C ALA A 63 10.74 -8.96 2.07
N LEU A 64 10.65 -8.02 1.12
CA LEU A 64 10.77 -8.31 -0.31
C LEU A 64 12.22 -8.37 -0.81
N LYS A 65 13.22 -7.95 -0.03
CA LYS A 65 14.62 -7.85 -0.52
C LYS A 65 15.20 -9.18 -1.00
N ASP A 66 14.83 -10.29 -0.38
CA ASP A 66 15.29 -11.62 -0.79
C ASP A 66 14.69 -12.08 -2.13
N LEU A 67 13.53 -11.53 -2.50
CA LEU A 67 12.78 -11.88 -3.71
C LEU A 67 12.98 -10.86 -4.84
N ILE A 68 13.30 -9.62 -4.48
CA ILE A 68 13.60 -8.47 -5.33
C ILE A 68 14.90 -7.81 -4.83
N PRO A 69 16.07 -8.36 -5.19
CA PRO A 69 17.37 -7.91 -4.67
C PRO A 69 17.66 -6.43 -4.95
N GLU A 70 17.12 -5.87 -6.03
CA GLU A 70 17.27 -4.45 -6.40
C GLU A 70 16.65 -3.48 -5.38
N LEU A 71 15.88 -3.98 -4.41
CA LEU A 71 15.40 -3.19 -3.27
C LEU A 71 16.47 -2.99 -2.19
N SER A 72 17.48 -3.87 -2.10
CA SER A 72 18.56 -3.77 -1.12
C SER A 72 19.45 -2.54 -1.35
N ASP A 73 19.60 -2.15 -2.61
CA ASP A 73 20.42 -0.99 -3.01
C ASP A 73 19.66 0.35 -2.90
N ARG A 74 18.38 0.33 -2.49
CA ARG A 74 17.51 1.52 -2.45
C ARG A 74 17.40 2.10 -1.05
N GLN A 75 17.65 3.41 -0.92
CA GLN A 75 17.32 4.16 0.28
C GLN A 75 15.84 4.55 0.25
N PHE A 76 14.98 3.89 1.03
CA PHE A 76 13.52 4.10 0.98
C PHE A 76 13.08 5.56 1.23
N SER A 77 13.89 6.37 1.90
CA SER A 77 13.64 7.81 2.10
C SER A 77 13.66 8.63 0.81
N GLN A 78 14.23 8.10 -0.27
CA GLN A 78 14.34 8.74 -1.59
C GLN A 78 13.23 8.30 -2.56
N PHE A 79 12.32 7.42 -2.14
CA PHE A 79 11.30 6.84 -3.01
C PHE A 79 9.89 6.97 -2.43
N SER A 80 8.92 6.78 -3.31
CA SER A 80 7.51 6.70 -2.98
C SER A 80 6.90 5.38 -3.43
N LEU A 81 5.68 5.12 -2.98
CA LEU A 81 4.80 4.11 -3.51
C LEU A 81 3.61 4.81 -4.16
N CYS A 82 3.34 4.47 -5.42
CA CYS A 82 2.06 4.82 -6.04
C CYS A 82 0.95 3.96 -5.41
N VAL A 83 -0.30 4.36 -5.60
CA VAL A 83 -1.47 3.62 -5.05
C VAL A 83 -1.45 2.15 -5.45
N ASN A 84 -1.11 1.86 -6.70
CA ASN A 84 -1.13 0.50 -7.22
C ASN A 84 -0.12 -0.38 -6.48
N HIS A 85 1.13 0.08 -6.36
CA HIS A 85 2.17 -0.68 -5.66
C HIS A 85 1.97 -0.70 -4.16
N TYR A 86 1.45 0.37 -3.56
CA TYR A 86 1.10 0.35 -2.14
C TYR A 86 0.07 -0.75 -1.86
N ASN A 87 -1.00 -0.82 -2.66
CA ASN A 87 -2.01 -1.86 -2.48
C ASN A 87 -1.46 -3.26 -2.75
N GLN A 88 -0.63 -3.40 -3.79
CA GLN A 88 -0.07 -4.68 -4.20
C GLN A 88 0.96 -5.24 -3.22
N VAL A 89 1.74 -4.38 -2.55
CA VAL A 89 2.89 -4.78 -1.73
C VAL A 89 2.63 -4.62 -0.23
N VAL A 90 1.85 -3.61 0.15
CA VAL A 90 1.65 -3.25 1.56
C VAL A 90 0.31 -3.76 2.08
N VAL A 91 -0.76 -3.64 1.28
CA VAL A 91 -2.11 -4.04 1.70
C VAL A 91 -2.39 -5.52 1.42
N SER A 92 -1.81 -6.08 0.36
CA SER A 92 -2.01 -7.48 -0.03
C SER A 92 -0.70 -8.25 0.00
N ASP A 93 -0.73 -9.44 0.58
CA ASP A 93 0.40 -10.38 0.51
C ASP A 93 0.39 -11.25 -0.74
N HIS A 94 -0.60 -11.08 -1.63
CA HIS A 94 -0.70 -11.89 -2.85
C HIS A 94 0.56 -11.81 -3.71
N PHE A 95 1.12 -10.60 -3.88
CA PHE A 95 2.34 -10.43 -4.66
C PHE A 95 3.54 -11.12 -4.01
N TYR A 96 3.69 -11.01 -2.69
CA TYR A 96 4.73 -11.71 -1.94
C TYR A 96 4.62 -13.23 -2.09
N GLN A 97 3.41 -13.79 -1.94
CA GLN A 97 3.15 -15.22 -2.11
C GLN A 97 3.38 -15.69 -3.56
N GLN A 98 3.00 -14.88 -4.55
CA GLN A 98 3.26 -15.17 -5.95
C GLN A 98 4.76 -15.22 -6.26
N LEU A 99 5.56 -14.32 -5.66
CA LEU A 99 7.01 -14.34 -5.79
C LEU A 99 7.60 -15.61 -5.17
N LEU A 100 7.13 -16.02 -3.98
CA LEU A 100 7.54 -17.26 -3.31
C LEU A 100 7.22 -18.51 -4.15
N GLY A 101 6.00 -18.61 -4.70
CA GLY A 101 5.58 -19.71 -5.56
C GLY A 101 6.37 -19.77 -6.88
N SER A 102 6.83 -18.63 -7.38
CA SER A 102 7.70 -18.55 -8.57
C SER A 102 9.12 -19.04 -8.31
N SER A 103 9.60 -18.98 -7.06
CA SER A 103 10.92 -19.51 -6.64
C SER A 103 10.96 -21.03 -6.46
N SER A 104 9.82 -21.70 -6.36
CA SER A 104 9.69 -23.17 -6.23
C SER A 104 10.16 -23.94 -7.47
N ASN A 105 10.30 -23.28 -8.63
CA ASN A 105 10.73 -23.93 -9.88
C ASN A 105 12.26 -24.03 -10.05
N ARG A 106 13.08 -23.72 -9.04
CA ARG A 106 14.55 -23.77 -9.14
C ARG A 106 15.24 -25.02 -8.56
N SER A 107 14.50 -26.05 -8.13
CA SER A 107 15.13 -27.30 -7.70
C SER A 107 14.30 -28.55 -8.06
N ARG A 108 14.32 -28.90 -9.35
CA ARG A 108 14.36 -30.33 -9.71
C ARG A 108 15.81 -30.68 -9.94
N LEU A 109 16.39 -31.48 -9.05
CA LEU A 109 17.11 -32.73 -9.36
C LEU A 109 17.74 -33.33 -8.06
N GLU A 110 17.39 -34.59 -7.82
CA GLU A 110 18.14 -35.66 -7.13
C GLU A 110 18.26 -35.70 -5.58
N ASP A 111 17.41 -36.58 -5.03
CA ASP A 111 17.74 -37.83 -4.29
C ASP A 111 17.93 -37.85 -2.75
N SER A 112 17.18 -38.81 -2.17
CA SER A 112 17.35 -39.59 -0.93
C SER A 112 17.46 -38.97 0.48
N SER A 113 16.40 -39.24 1.24
CA SER A 113 16.28 -39.58 2.68
C SER A 113 17.27 -39.00 3.72
N ASN A 114 16.74 -38.28 4.72
CA ASN A 114 16.68 -38.75 6.11
C ASN A 114 16.05 -37.72 7.06
N ASN A 115 15.44 -38.29 8.11
CA ASN A 115 14.61 -37.68 9.14
C ASN A 115 15.34 -36.62 9.98
N ASP A 116 14.64 -35.53 10.32
CA ASP A 116 14.79 -34.89 11.63
C ASP A 116 13.45 -34.28 12.08
N SER A 117 13.01 -34.62 13.29
CA SER A 117 11.69 -34.33 13.84
C SER A 117 11.85 -33.39 15.04
N THR A 118 12.16 -32.11 14.79
CA THR A 118 12.30 -31.12 15.88
C THR A 118 11.82 -29.70 15.53
N SER A 119 10.86 -29.48 14.62
CA SER A 119 10.42 -28.10 14.25
C SER A 119 8.93 -27.78 14.34
N ALA A 120 8.05 -28.74 14.64
CA ALA A 120 6.60 -28.50 14.47
C ALA A 120 5.96 -27.56 15.53
N SER A 121 6.58 -27.38 16.70
CA SER A 121 5.95 -26.64 17.82
C SER A 121 6.14 -25.12 17.75
N GLU A 122 7.31 -24.62 17.35
CA GLU A 122 7.58 -23.17 17.24
C GLU A 122 6.92 -22.53 16.01
N PHE A 123 6.78 -23.31 14.92
CA PHE A 123 6.07 -22.86 13.72
C PHE A 123 4.58 -22.62 13.99
N ASN A 124 3.96 -23.43 14.86
CA ASN A 124 2.52 -23.31 15.12
C ASN A 124 2.18 -22.05 15.92
N GLU A 125 3.04 -21.62 16.84
CA GLU A 125 2.80 -20.42 17.66
C GLU A 125 3.02 -19.12 16.84
N MET A 126 4.04 -19.11 15.97
CA MET A 126 4.27 -18.02 15.01
C MET A 126 3.10 -17.85 14.03
N ILE A 127 2.51 -18.95 13.55
CA ILE A 127 1.35 -18.92 12.65
C ILE A 127 0.11 -18.33 13.36
N VAL A 128 -0.12 -18.62 14.65
CA VAL A 128 -1.29 -18.14 15.38
C VAL A 128 -1.22 -16.62 15.62
N GLU A 129 -0.05 -16.09 15.97
CA GLU A 129 0.13 -14.63 16.12
C GLU A 129 0.06 -13.88 14.78
N ASP A 130 0.55 -14.48 13.70
CA ASP A 130 0.53 -13.88 12.36
C ASP A 130 -0.89 -13.85 11.78
N VAL A 131 -1.64 -14.94 11.93
CA VAL A 131 -3.07 -15.00 11.58
C VAL A 131 -3.89 -14.00 12.42
N SER A 132 -3.60 -13.86 13.71
CA SER A 132 -4.31 -12.92 14.59
C SER A 132 -4.06 -11.46 14.20
N ARG A 133 -2.83 -11.11 13.80
CA ARG A 133 -2.51 -9.78 13.25
C ARG A 133 -3.18 -9.53 11.91
N HIS A 134 -3.18 -10.52 11.02
CA HIS A 134 -3.86 -10.41 9.74
C HIS A 134 -5.37 -10.22 9.89
N LEU A 135 -6.01 -10.90 10.85
CA LEU A 135 -7.44 -10.72 11.13
C LEU A 135 -7.76 -9.29 11.60
N LEU A 136 -6.91 -8.71 12.46
CA LEU A 136 -7.05 -7.31 12.90
C LEU A 136 -6.85 -6.33 11.73
N ASP A 137 -5.85 -6.55 10.88
CA ASP A 137 -5.61 -5.71 9.71
C ASP A 137 -6.76 -5.80 8.69
N PHE A 138 -7.34 -6.99 8.51
CA PHE A 138 -8.53 -7.19 7.68
C PHE A 138 -9.75 -6.47 8.26
N GLU A 139 -9.94 -6.47 9.57
CA GLU A 139 -11.05 -5.80 10.25
C GLU A 139 -10.93 -4.27 10.12
N ILE A 140 -9.73 -3.72 10.34
CA ILE A 140 -9.44 -2.30 10.13
C ILE A 140 -9.64 -1.90 8.66
N LEU A 141 -9.21 -2.75 7.72
CA LEU A 141 -9.41 -2.51 6.29
C LEU A 141 -10.89 -2.55 5.92
N ALA A 142 -11.65 -3.51 6.47
CA ALA A 142 -13.09 -3.63 6.27
C ALA A 142 -13.83 -2.39 6.79
N ASP A 143 -13.47 -1.89 7.97
CA ASP A 143 -14.06 -0.68 8.55
C ASP A 143 -13.74 0.58 7.75
N ASN A 144 -12.48 0.73 7.30
CA ASN A 144 -12.10 1.82 6.42
C ASN A 144 -12.85 1.79 5.09
N ASN A 145 -12.95 0.60 4.47
CA ASN A 145 -13.71 0.42 3.24
C ASN A 145 -15.20 0.72 3.45
N LYS A 146 -15.79 0.29 4.57
CA LYS A 146 -17.18 0.59 4.94
C LYS A 146 -17.42 2.08 5.10
N TYR A 147 -16.50 2.80 5.75
CA TYR A 147 -16.55 4.26 5.87
C TYR A 147 -16.50 4.93 4.50
N ILE A 148 -15.54 4.55 3.64
CA ILE A 148 -15.39 5.09 2.29
C ILE A 148 -16.65 4.85 1.46
N ILE A 149 -17.21 3.64 1.48
CA ILE A 149 -18.44 3.29 0.77
C ILE A 149 -19.59 4.18 1.25
N THR A 150 -19.74 4.37 2.56
CA THR A 150 -20.80 5.20 3.13
C THR A 150 -20.69 6.65 2.68
N GLU A 151 -19.48 7.20 2.68
CA GLU A 151 -19.24 8.58 2.24
C GLU A 151 -19.46 8.75 0.73
N LEU A 152 -19.02 7.79 -0.09
CA LEU A 152 -19.30 7.78 -1.53
C LEU A 152 -20.79 7.69 -1.82
N GLN A 153 -21.53 6.85 -1.11
CA GLN A 153 -23.00 6.75 -1.23
C GLN A 153 -23.68 8.08 -0.88
N ARG A 154 -23.21 8.77 0.16
CA ARG A 154 -23.70 10.10 0.54
C ARG A 154 -23.49 11.12 -0.59
N GLN A 155 -22.31 11.12 -1.21
CA GLN A 155 -22.00 12.00 -2.33
C GLN A 155 -22.84 11.69 -3.58
N VAL A 156 -23.01 10.41 -3.91
CA VAL A 156 -23.87 9.97 -5.03
C VAL A 156 -25.30 10.45 -4.82
N LYS A 157 -25.86 10.26 -3.62
CA LYS A 157 -27.20 10.75 -3.27
C LYS A 157 -27.32 12.26 -3.46
N SER A 158 -26.38 13.02 -2.92
CA SER A 158 -26.36 14.48 -3.05
C SER A 158 -26.31 14.93 -4.52
N LYS A 159 -25.48 14.29 -5.35
CA LYS A 159 -25.39 14.58 -6.78
C LYS A 159 -26.68 14.22 -7.52
N ASN A 160 -27.31 13.09 -7.19
CA ASN A 160 -28.60 12.71 -7.78
C ASN A 160 -29.73 13.68 -7.41
N ASP A 161 -29.73 14.23 -6.20
CA ASP A 161 -30.69 15.26 -5.79
C ASP A 161 -30.51 16.55 -6.62
N VAL A 162 -29.25 16.94 -6.88
CA VAL A 162 -28.95 18.09 -7.76
C VAL A 162 -29.44 17.84 -9.18
N ILE A 163 -29.12 16.68 -9.76
CA ILE A 163 -29.57 16.29 -11.11
C ILE A 163 -31.10 16.32 -11.19
N SER A 164 -31.78 15.77 -10.19
CA SER A 164 -33.25 15.75 -10.16
C SER A 164 -33.85 17.15 -10.13
N ARG A 165 -33.26 18.08 -9.36
CA ARG A 165 -33.69 19.48 -9.33
C ARG A 165 -33.48 20.17 -10.67
N LEU A 166 -32.30 20.00 -11.27
CA LEU A 166 -31.99 20.60 -12.57
C LEU A 166 -32.91 20.09 -13.67
N ASN A 167 -33.18 18.78 -13.70
CA ASN A 167 -34.12 18.19 -14.66
C ASN A 167 -35.53 18.76 -14.50
N LYS A 168 -36.00 18.95 -13.26
CA LYS A 168 -37.31 19.58 -13.02
C LYS A 168 -37.36 21.01 -13.54
N GLN A 169 -36.32 21.80 -13.27
CA GLN A 169 -36.23 23.18 -13.77
C GLN A 169 -36.20 23.23 -15.29
N LEU A 170 -35.46 22.31 -15.92
CA LEU A 170 -35.40 22.20 -17.38
C LEU A 170 -36.78 21.94 -17.98
N GLU A 171 -37.57 21.05 -17.39
CA GLU A 171 -38.93 20.78 -17.87
C GLU A 171 -39.92 21.92 -17.65
N GLU A 172 -39.77 22.67 -16.56
CA GLU A 172 -40.53 23.90 -16.36
C GLU A 172 -40.17 24.95 -17.43
N CYS A 173 -38.89 25.10 -17.76
CA CYS A 173 -38.45 25.97 -18.85
C CYS A 173 -39.02 25.55 -20.21
N TYR A 174 -38.99 24.25 -20.55
CA TYR A 174 -39.58 23.75 -21.81
C TYR A 174 -41.07 24.07 -21.91
N LYS A 175 -41.83 23.92 -20.83
CA LYS A 175 -43.27 24.24 -20.79
C LYS A 175 -43.58 25.73 -20.96
N MET A 176 -42.63 26.62 -20.68
CA MET A 176 -42.82 28.07 -20.88
C MET A 176 -42.49 28.52 -22.31
N ILE A 177 -41.76 27.72 -23.07
CA ILE A 177 -41.31 28.05 -24.42
C ILE A 177 -42.17 27.33 -25.48
N ALA A 178 -42.81 26.20 -25.12
CA ALA A 178 -43.81 25.50 -25.94
C ALA A 178 -45.21 26.11 -25.78
#